data_AF-A0A183DQ27-F1
#
_entry.id   AF-A0A183DQ27-F1
#
_cell.length_a   1.000
_cell.length_b   1.000
_cell.length_c   1.000
_cell.angle_alpha   90.00
_cell.angle_beta   90.00
_cell.angle_gamma   90.00
#
_symmetry.space_group_name_H-M   'P 1'
#
loop_
_entity.id
_entity.type
_entity.pdbx_description
1 polymer ?
#
loop_
_entity_poly.entity_id
_entity_poly.type
_entity_poly.pdbx_seq_one_letter_code
_entity_poly.pdbx_strand_id
1 'polypeptide(L)'
;MISPADCNTECVWATGRLICHQNQSRVLNAVVELYDLDGPSKGKIFFDHIDPDDKMGFTSVDNKDGYFNVEGCADDYDWIPGIKNRPEVYIRVFHFCNVKKGSYKVIWPTFRVFAPRTYDYHIRHPIVLDG
;
A
#
# COMPACT_ATOMS: atom_id res chain seq x y z
N MET A 1 33.01 5.22 -17.23
CA MET A 1 31.94 6.18 -16.91
C MET A 1 30.82 5.36 -16.30
N ILE A 2 30.53 5.57 -15.01
CA ILE A 2 29.44 4.89 -14.30
C ILE A 2 28.17 5.61 -14.75
N SER A 3 27.24 4.89 -15.39
CA SER A 3 25.92 5.43 -15.70
C SER A 3 25.26 5.85 -14.38
N PRO A 4 24.62 7.04 -14.28
CA PRO A 4 23.74 7.28 -13.14
C PRO A 4 22.73 6.14 -13.12
N ALA A 5 22.63 5.46 -11.98
CA ALA A 5 21.50 4.56 -11.74
C ALA A 5 20.26 5.46 -11.77
N ASP A 6 19.41 5.27 -12.76
CA ASP A 6 18.14 5.99 -12.85
C ASP A 6 17.21 5.44 -11.76
N CYS A 7 17.25 6.03 -10.56
CA CYS A 7 16.19 5.85 -9.55
C CYS A 7 14.86 6.33 -10.15
N ASN A 8 13.94 5.40 -10.40
CA ASN A 8 12.59 5.73 -10.86
C ASN A 8 11.66 5.78 -9.64
N THR A 9 11.61 6.93 -8.96
CA THR A 9 10.62 7.15 -7.90
C THR A 9 9.22 7.21 -8.48
N GLU A 10 8.34 6.30 -8.06
CA GLU A 10 6.93 6.28 -8.44
C GLU A 10 6.07 6.57 -7.19
N CYS A 11 5.13 7.50 -7.32
CA CYS A 11 4.24 7.90 -6.24
C CYS A 11 2.81 7.40 -6.50
N VAL A 12 2.08 7.10 -5.44
CA VAL A 12 0.71 6.60 -5.47
C VAL A 12 -0.20 7.55 -4.71
N TRP A 13 -1.36 7.83 -5.30
CA TRP A 13 -2.52 8.38 -4.62
C TRP A 13 -3.60 7.32 -4.60
N ALA A 14 -4.04 6.90 -3.42
CA ALA A 14 -5.10 5.91 -3.27
C ALA A 14 -6.21 6.45 -2.37
N THR A 15 -7.45 6.24 -2.79
CA THR A 15 -8.65 6.65 -2.04
C THR A 15 -9.65 5.49 -1.99
N GLY A 16 -10.41 5.43 -0.91
CA GLY A 16 -11.36 4.35 -0.73
C GLY A 16 -12.21 4.52 0.51
N ARG A 17 -12.98 3.48 0.82
CA ARG A 17 -13.88 3.43 1.97
C ARG A 17 -13.72 2.13 2.75
N LEU A 18 -13.64 2.24 4.07
CA LEU A 18 -13.69 1.11 5.00
C LEU A 18 -15.13 0.89 5.49
N ILE A 19 -15.55 -0.37 5.55
CA ILE A 19 -16.84 -0.81 6.08
C ILE A 19 -16.62 -1.82 7.20
N CYS A 20 -17.34 -1.64 8.30
CA CYS A 20 -17.44 -2.61 9.39
C CYS A 20 -18.91 -2.88 9.70
N HIS A 21 -19.48 -4.00 9.21
CA HIS A 21 -20.91 -4.25 9.39
C HIS A 21 -21.31 -4.47 10.85
N GLN A 22 -20.39 -4.95 11.69
CA GLN A 22 -20.66 -5.14 13.13
C GLN A 22 -20.93 -3.81 13.85
N ASN A 23 -20.11 -2.79 13.55
CA ASN A 23 -20.27 -1.44 14.09
C ASN A 23 -19.40 -0.48 13.27
N GLN A 24 -20.03 0.32 12.42
CA GLN A 24 -19.32 1.24 11.53
C GLN A 24 -18.44 2.26 12.29
N SER A 25 -18.75 2.61 13.55
CA SER A 25 -17.86 3.50 14.33
C SER A 25 -16.49 2.89 14.64
N ARG A 26 -16.30 1.57 14.45
CA ARG A 26 -15.01 0.88 14.63
C ARG A 26 -14.03 1.07 13.47
N VAL A 27 -14.43 1.79 12.41
CA VAL A 27 -13.50 2.24 11.37
C VAL A 27 -12.66 3.45 11.82
N LEU A 28 -13.11 4.18 12.85
CA LEU A 28 -12.36 5.31 13.40
C LEU A 28 -10.99 4.86 13.90
N ASN A 29 -9.97 5.66 13.57
CA ASN A 29 -8.56 5.38 13.88
C ASN A 29 -8.00 4.12 13.21
N ALA A 30 -8.71 3.51 12.26
CA ALA A 30 -8.10 2.51 11.40
C ALA A 30 -6.96 3.16 10.61
N VAL A 31 -5.83 2.47 10.49
CA VAL A 31 -4.65 2.95 9.75
C VAL A 31 -4.62 2.23 8.42
N VAL A 32 -4.62 2.99 7.33
CA VAL A 32 -4.48 2.47 5.96
C VAL A 32 -3.06 2.76 5.50
N GLU A 33 -2.35 1.73 5.10
CA GLU A 33 -0.94 1.76 4.73
C GLU A 33 -0.79 1.33 3.27
N LEU A 34 0.08 2.03 2.54
CA LEU A 34 0.59 1.62 1.24
C LEU A 34 1.93 0.94 1.42
N TYR A 35 2.12 -0.16 0.72
CA TYR A 35 3.35 -0.93 0.69
C TYR A 35 3.73 -1.23 -0.74
N ASP A 36 5.02 -1.25 -1.00
CA ASP A 36 5.58 -1.89 -2.19
C ASP A 36 5.81 -3.37 -1.90
N LEU A 37 5.36 -4.25 -2.79
CA LEU A 37 5.66 -5.67 -2.72
C LEU A 37 6.93 -5.92 -3.54
N ASP A 38 8.04 -6.12 -2.86
CA ASP A 38 9.26 -6.53 -3.55
C ASP A 38 9.04 -7.92 -4.19
N GLY A 39 9.38 -8.02 -5.48
CA GLY A 39 9.18 -9.22 -6.28
C GLY A 39 9.80 -10.48 -5.66
N PRO A 40 9.38 -11.68 -6.11
CA PRO A 40 9.90 -12.93 -5.58
C PRO A 40 11.38 -13.04 -5.88
N SER A 41 12.22 -12.82 -4.85
CA SER A 41 13.27 -13.68 -4.30
C SER A 41 14.22 -14.49 -5.23
N LYS A 42 14.12 -14.40 -6.54
CA LYS A 42 14.95 -15.18 -7.48
C LYS A 42 16.32 -14.54 -7.70
N GLY A 43 16.58 -13.41 -7.04
CA GLY A 43 17.91 -12.84 -6.76
C GLY A 43 18.27 -12.75 -5.27
N LYS A 44 17.44 -13.27 -4.34
CA LYS A 44 17.63 -13.25 -2.87
C LYS A 44 18.71 -14.24 -2.39
N ILE A 45 19.86 -14.26 -3.04
CA ILE A 45 21.01 -15.06 -2.58
C ILE A 45 22.21 -14.14 -2.26
N PHE A 46 22.23 -12.88 -2.72
CA PHE A 46 23.41 -12.03 -2.59
C PHE A 46 23.19 -10.62 -2.00
N PHE A 47 21.95 -10.13 -1.86
CA PHE A 47 21.68 -8.73 -1.47
C PHE A 47 20.53 -8.56 -0.46
N ASP A 48 20.34 -9.54 0.44
CA ASP A 48 19.23 -9.61 1.42
C ASP A 48 19.20 -8.48 2.48
N HIS A 49 20.00 -7.42 2.32
CA HIS A 49 20.17 -6.36 3.33
C HIS A 49 19.92 -4.95 2.80
N ILE A 50 19.47 -4.80 1.54
CA ILE A 50 19.46 -3.48 0.89
C ILE A 50 18.05 -2.90 0.68
N ASP A 51 16.98 -3.71 0.58
CA ASP A 51 15.61 -3.17 0.57
C ASP A 51 14.59 -4.15 1.19
N PRO A 52 14.10 -3.92 2.41
CA PRO A 52 12.97 -4.65 2.99
C PRO A 52 11.63 -3.99 2.62
N ASP A 53 10.64 -4.77 2.14
CA ASP A 53 9.23 -4.35 1.88
C ASP A 53 8.87 -2.96 2.43
N ASP A 54 8.93 -1.95 1.56
CA ASP A 54 8.92 -0.58 2.01
C ASP A 54 7.50 -0.04 2.19
N LYS A 55 7.25 0.48 3.40
CA LYS A 55 6.04 1.23 3.69
C LYS A 55 6.12 2.58 2.98
N MET A 56 5.40 2.71 1.88
CA MET A 56 5.36 3.92 1.05
C MET A 56 4.70 5.10 1.78
N GLY A 57 3.68 4.83 2.58
CA GLY A 57 2.87 5.86 3.22
C GLY A 57 1.73 5.31 4.07
N PHE A 58 1.09 6.18 4.86
CA PHE A 58 -0.09 5.82 5.64
C PHE A 58 -1.00 7.00 5.93
N THR A 59 -2.24 6.68 6.29
CA THR A 59 -3.24 7.64 6.76
C THR A 59 -4.09 7.00 7.85
N SER A 60 -4.80 7.81 8.65
CA SER A 60 -5.81 7.31 9.59
C SER A 60 -7.20 7.77 9.20
N VAL A 61 -8.18 6.89 9.33
CA VAL A 61 -9.59 7.23 9.13
C VAL A 61 -10.09 8.08 10.31
N ASP A 62 -10.58 9.27 10.00
CA ASP A 62 -10.97 10.30 10.97
C ASP A 62 -12.49 10.43 11.15
N ASN A 63 -13.28 9.76 10.32
CA ASN A 63 -14.74 9.86 10.31
C ASN A 63 -15.41 8.48 10.24
N LYS A 64 -16.69 8.44 10.65
CA LYS A 64 -17.47 7.20 10.67
C LYS A 64 -17.89 6.73 9.28
N ASP A 65 -17.88 7.61 8.28
CA ASP A 65 -18.21 7.21 6.90
C ASP A 65 -17.13 6.29 6.30
N GLY A 66 -15.93 6.30 6.89
CA GLY A 66 -14.87 5.33 6.63
C GLY A 66 -13.99 5.69 5.43
N TYR A 67 -14.13 6.90 4.90
CA TYR A 67 -13.32 7.37 3.78
C TYR A 67 -11.87 7.59 4.20
N PHE A 68 -10.95 7.27 3.30
CA PHE A 68 -9.52 7.52 3.47
C PHE A 68 -8.91 8.04 2.17
N ASN A 69 -7.84 8.83 2.33
CA ASN A 69 -6.92 9.21 1.26
C ASN A 69 -5.51 8.93 1.78
N VAL A 70 -4.75 8.13 1.04
CA VAL A 70 -3.38 7.75 1.38
C VAL A 70 -2.48 8.01 0.19
N GLU A 71 -1.30 8.54 0.49
CA GLU A 71 -0.28 8.90 -0.48
C GLU A 71 1.06 8.35 -0.01
N GLY A 72 1.91 7.96 -0.95
CA GLY A 72 3.23 7.44 -0.66
C GLY A 72 4.02 7.23 -1.94
N CYS A 73 5.34 7.19 -1.82
CA CYS A 73 6.24 6.91 -2.94
C CYS A 73 7.16 5.74 -2.57
N ALA A 74 7.60 5.01 -3.60
CA ALA A 74 8.64 4.00 -3.51
C ALA A 74 9.71 4.31 -4.55
N ASP A 75 10.94 3.92 -4.26
CA ASP A 75 12.07 4.05 -5.17
C ASP A 75 12.67 2.66 -5.41
N ASP A 76 12.37 2.09 -6.57
CA ASP A 76 12.88 0.79 -6.96
C ASP A 76 14.22 0.96 -7.66
N TYR A 77 15.29 0.38 -7.12
CA TYR A 77 16.58 0.32 -7.82
C TYR A 77 16.47 -0.58 -9.06
N ASP A 78 16.82 -0.06 -10.23
CA ASP A 78 16.85 -0.81 -11.51
C ASP A 78 17.96 -1.89 -11.49
N TRP A 79 17.67 -3.03 -10.87
CA TRP A 79 18.60 -4.14 -10.65
C TRP A 79 19.09 -4.80 -11.95
N ILE A 80 18.32 -4.71 -13.05
CA ILE A 80 18.75 -5.10 -14.40
C ILE A 80 18.89 -3.83 -15.26
N PRO A 81 20.09 -3.55 -15.81
CA PRO A 81 20.28 -2.44 -16.73
C PRO A 81 19.29 -2.47 -17.90
N GLY A 82 18.42 -1.47 -17.97
CA GLY A 82 17.42 -1.32 -19.04
C GLY A 82 16.04 -1.94 -18.76
N ILE A 83 15.80 -2.56 -17.61
CA ILE A 83 14.47 -3.01 -17.18
C ILE A 83 14.06 -2.19 -15.96
N LYS A 84 13.03 -1.34 -16.13
CA LYS A 84 12.46 -0.59 -15.02
C LYS A 84 11.81 -1.55 -14.03
N ASN A 85 12.29 -1.55 -12.78
CA ASN A 85 11.54 -2.14 -11.68
C ASN A 85 10.49 -1.12 -11.24
N ARG A 86 9.22 -1.52 -11.20
CA ARG A 86 8.12 -0.63 -10.84
C ARG A 86 7.39 -1.22 -9.64
N PRO A 87 6.98 -0.37 -8.68
CA PRO A 87 6.35 -0.84 -7.46
C PRO A 87 5.16 -1.76 -7.70
N GLU A 88 5.08 -2.87 -6.97
CA GLU A 88 3.91 -3.72 -6.88
C GLU A 88 3.09 -3.37 -5.64
N VAL A 89 2.29 -2.32 -5.76
CA VAL A 89 1.67 -1.68 -4.61
C VAL A 89 0.53 -2.52 -4.03
N TYR A 90 0.47 -2.65 -2.71
CA TYR A 90 -0.69 -3.20 -2.00
C TYR A 90 -1.12 -2.33 -0.81
N ILE A 91 -2.36 -2.55 -0.35
CA ILE A 91 -2.92 -1.88 0.83
C ILE A 91 -2.91 -2.84 2.02
N ARG A 92 -2.48 -2.35 3.18
CA ARG A 92 -2.66 -3.03 4.47
C ARG A 92 -3.46 -2.12 5.41
N VAL A 93 -4.45 -2.69 6.10
CA VAL A 93 -5.30 -1.94 7.03
C VAL A 93 -5.14 -2.50 8.44
N PHE A 94 -4.73 -1.67 9.38
CA PHE A 94 -4.88 -1.95 10.82
C PHE A 94 -6.23 -1.43 11.30
N HIS A 95 -7.05 -2.25 11.94
CA HIS A 95 -8.42 -1.89 12.31
C HIS A 95 -8.92 -2.59 13.58
N PHE A 96 -9.99 -2.04 14.17
CA PHE A 96 -10.59 -2.54 15.42
C PHE A 96 -11.94 -3.24 15.22
N CYS A 97 -12.36 -3.47 13.97
CA CYS A 97 -13.69 -4.01 13.64
C CYS A 97 -13.97 -5.34 14.35
N ASN A 98 -13.04 -6.30 14.27
CA ASN A 98 -13.21 -7.66 14.81
C ASN A 98 -12.76 -7.79 16.27
N VAL A 99 -11.64 -7.17 16.64
CA VAL A 99 -11.03 -7.32 17.96
C VAL A 99 -10.64 -5.96 18.53
N LYS A 100 -10.91 -5.74 19.82
CA LYS A 100 -10.61 -4.47 20.51
C LYS A 100 -9.12 -4.13 20.53
N LYS A 101 -8.24 -5.14 20.47
CA LYS A 101 -6.78 -4.94 20.42
C LYS A 101 -6.27 -4.51 19.04
N GLY A 102 -7.13 -4.56 18.01
CA GLY A 102 -6.76 -4.33 16.62
C GLY A 102 -6.24 -5.57 15.91
N SER A 103 -6.38 -5.60 14.59
CA SER A 103 -5.89 -6.63 13.68
C SER A 103 -5.50 -6.03 12.34
N TYR A 104 -4.63 -6.71 11.59
CA TYR A 104 -4.25 -6.34 10.23
C TYR A 104 -5.07 -7.12 9.20
N LYS A 105 -5.43 -6.43 8.10
CA LYS A 105 -6.02 -7.02 6.90
C LYS A 105 -5.23 -6.57 5.67
N VAL A 106 -4.70 -7.51 4.91
CA VAL A 106 -4.02 -7.24 3.63
C VAL A 106 -5.05 -7.29 2.50
N ILE A 107 -4.97 -6.35 1.57
CA ILE A 107 -5.90 -6.20 0.46
C ILE A 107 -5.20 -6.59 -0.84
N TRP A 108 -5.70 -7.66 -1.46
CA TRP A 108 -5.22 -8.19 -2.74
C TRP A 108 -6.24 -7.96 -3.86
N PRO A 109 -5.81 -7.94 -5.14
CA PRO A 109 -4.44 -8.07 -5.64
C PRO A 109 -3.61 -6.79 -5.47
N THR A 110 -2.32 -6.84 -5.84
CA THR A 110 -1.50 -5.63 -6.03
C THR A 110 -2.05 -4.78 -7.18
N PHE A 111 -1.64 -3.51 -7.23
CA PHE A 111 -2.01 -2.58 -8.29
C PHE A 111 -0.84 -1.69 -8.71
N ARG A 112 -0.92 -1.16 -9.94
CA ARG A 112 0.09 -0.27 -10.54
C ARG A 112 -0.58 0.99 -11.11
N VAL A 113 -1.04 1.86 -10.21
CA VAL A 113 -1.66 3.14 -10.55
C VAL A 113 -0.89 4.24 -9.85
N PHE A 114 -0.07 4.94 -10.65
CA PHE A 114 0.84 5.98 -10.18
C PHE A 114 0.31 7.37 -10.49
N ALA A 115 0.70 8.35 -9.68
CA ALA A 115 0.40 9.76 -9.85
C ALA A 115 0.80 10.24 -11.27
N PRO A 116 0.03 11.13 -11.89
CA PRO A 116 -1.11 11.88 -11.34
C PRO A 116 -2.45 11.12 -11.38
N ARG A 117 -2.46 9.81 -11.69
CA ARG A 117 -3.70 9.02 -11.61
C ARG A 117 -3.94 8.55 -10.18
N THR A 118 -5.19 8.58 -9.76
CA THR A 118 -5.61 8.08 -8.44
C THR A 118 -6.12 6.65 -8.56
N TYR A 119 -5.69 5.77 -7.65
CA TYR A 119 -6.31 4.48 -7.41
C TYR A 119 -7.56 4.66 -6.54
N ASP A 120 -8.74 4.63 -7.17
CA ASP A 120 -10.04 4.91 -6.53
C ASP A 120 -11.00 3.70 -6.54
N TYR A 121 -10.52 2.51 -6.88
CA TYR A 121 -11.32 1.30 -6.98
C TYR A 121 -12.17 1.03 -5.72
N HIS A 122 -11.60 1.30 -4.54
CA HIS A 122 -12.24 1.07 -3.25
C HIS A 122 -13.27 2.14 -2.85
N ILE A 123 -13.53 3.13 -3.69
CA ILE A 123 -14.71 3.99 -3.56
C ILE A 123 -15.97 3.22 -3.95
N ARG A 124 -15.92 2.47 -5.05
CA ARG A 124 -17.05 1.65 -5.54
C ARG A 124 -17.06 0.24 -4.97
N HIS A 125 -15.91 -0.24 -4.49
CA HIS A 125 -15.74 -1.57 -3.91
C HIS A 125 -15.10 -1.44 -2.51
N PRO A 126 -15.88 -1.01 -1.50
CA PRO A 126 -15.36 -0.73 -0.17
C PRO A 126 -14.61 -1.91 0.45
N ILE A 127 -13.57 -1.61 1.22
CA ILE A 127 -12.83 -2.61 1.98
C ILE A 127 -13.68 -3.00 3.20
N VAL A 128 -14.22 -4.21 3.15
CA VAL A 128 -15.00 -4.80 4.25
C VAL A 128 -14.04 -5.39 5.29
N LEU A 129 -14.17 -4.96 6.55
CA LEU A 129 -13.21 -5.28 7.63
C LEU A 129 -13.62 -6.49 8.48
N ASP A 130 -14.90 -6.84 8.50
CA ASP A 130 -15.49 -7.87 9.38
C ASP A 130 -15.35 -9.31 8.87
N GLY A 131 -14.27 -9.60 8.16
CA GLY A 131 -13.91 -10.95 7.69
C GLY A 131 -12.86 -11.63 8.54
#